data_AF-A0A917M9T7-F1
#
_entry.id   AF-A0A917M9T7-F1
#
_cell.length_a   1.000
_cell.length_b   1.000
_cell.length_c   1.000
_cell.angle_alpha   90.00
_cell.angle_beta   90.00
_cell.angle_gamma   90.00
#
_symmetry.space_group_name_H-M   'P 1'
#
loop_
_entity.id
_entity.type
_entity.pdbx_description
1 polymer ?
#
loop_
_entity_poly.entity_id
_entity_poly.type
_entity_poly.pdbx_seq_one_letter_code
_entity_poly.pdbx_strand_id
1 'polypeptide(L)'
;MTTQPTLFPMVPAITTVVPASEEWETDPAKLSFLEYRNRLIWGRPDAQGSRACINRKLIREPFRYTVRQKDNEYAFGEDPKFGEWEKALNCGRSYLAGSDTPMKEFLRRHMSSLTNWQKHAYQWCLANPSRCLVLVSPQLKRHYVIKKRGEYVEIGLPHHEWGGERHWITKGGSRKVLVNVD
;
A
#
# COMPACT_ATOMS: atom_id res chain seq x y z
N MET A 1 -66.86 1.34 -27.62
CA MET A 1 -65.89 1.55 -26.53
C MET A 1 -64.52 1.21 -27.09
N THR A 2 -63.71 2.22 -27.40
CA THR A 2 -62.41 2.06 -28.08
C THR A 2 -61.37 2.74 -27.22
N THR A 3 -60.50 1.97 -26.58
CA THR A 3 -59.43 2.45 -25.70
C THR A 3 -58.21 2.85 -26.55
N GLN A 4 -57.79 4.11 -26.44
CA GLN A 4 -56.50 4.59 -26.97
C GLN A 4 -55.32 4.12 -26.12
N PRO A 5 -54.14 3.85 -26.70
CA PRO A 5 -52.94 3.57 -25.93
C PRO A 5 -52.26 4.88 -25.48
N THR A 6 -52.05 5.00 -24.17
CA THR A 6 -51.36 6.11 -23.52
C THR A 6 -49.87 6.08 -23.85
N LEU A 7 -49.39 7.08 -24.59
CA LEU A 7 -47.97 7.35 -24.80
C LEU A 7 -47.33 7.86 -23.49
N PHE A 8 -46.45 7.07 -22.90
CA PHE A 8 -45.58 7.54 -21.82
C PHE A 8 -44.53 8.50 -22.38
N PRO A 9 -44.31 9.69 -21.77
CA PRO A 9 -43.21 10.54 -22.17
C PRO A 9 -41.88 9.87 -21.77
N MET A 10 -41.00 9.64 -22.76
CA MET A 10 -39.60 9.31 -22.51
C MET A 10 -38.97 10.47 -21.75
N VAL A 11 -38.61 10.23 -20.48
CA VAL A 11 -37.72 11.11 -19.73
C VAL A 11 -36.36 11.09 -20.45
N PRO A 12 -35.82 12.23 -20.91
CA PRO A 12 -34.47 12.24 -21.44
C PRO A 12 -33.53 11.83 -20.30
N ALA A 13 -32.76 10.76 -20.53
CA ALA A 13 -31.65 10.42 -19.66
C ALA A 13 -30.73 11.63 -19.59
N ILE A 14 -30.71 12.31 -18.44
CA ILE A 14 -29.72 13.33 -18.15
C ILE A 14 -28.39 12.58 -18.08
N THR A 15 -27.70 12.49 -19.21
CA THR A 15 -26.28 12.16 -19.23
C THR A 15 -25.60 13.35 -18.58
N THR A 16 -25.43 13.29 -17.26
CA THR A 16 -24.55 14.19 -16.53
C THR A 16 -23.15 13.93 -17.08
N VAL A 17 -22.77 14.70 -18.10
CA VAL A 17 -21.37 14.82 -18.53
C VAL A 17 -20.69 15.50 -17.37
N VAL A 18 -20.15 14.71 -16.45
CA VAL A 18 -19.26 15.21 -15.40
C VAL A 18 -18.13 15.92 -16.14
N PRO A 19 -17.95 17.24 -15.96
CA PRO A 19 -16.92 17.96 -16.69
C PRO A 19 -15.55 17.33 -16.37
N ALA A 20 -14.74 17.13 -17.40
CA ALA A 20 -13.41 16.52 -17.37
C ALA A 20 -12.35 17.33 -16.58
N SER A 21 -12.79 18.16 -15.65
CA SER A 21 -12.00 19.03 -14.78
C SER A 21 -11.98 18.57 -13.33
N GLU A 22 -12.39 17.33 -13.01
CA GLU A 22 -11.82 16.69 -11.81
C GLU A 22 -10.31 16.65 -12.03
N GLU A 23 -9.59 17.55 -11.37
CA GLU A 23 -8.13 17.57 -11.35
C GLU A 23 -7.67 16.14 -11.04
N TRP A 24 -6.97 15.53 -12.00
CA TRP A 24 -6.48 14.16 -11.85
C TRP A 24 -5.44 14.13 -10.73
N GLU A 25 -5.92 13.91 -9.51
CA GLU A 25 -5.10 13.92 -8.30
C GLU A 25 -4.36 12.58 -8.19
N THR A 26 -3.07 12.64 -7.89
CA THR A 26 -2.24 11.45 -7.62
C THR A 26 -1.53 11.53 -6.28
N ASP A 27 -1.77 12.60 -5.53
CA ASP A 27 -1.26 12.79 -4.19
C ASP A 27 -1.78 11.70 -3.24
N PRO A 28 -0.90 10.83 -2.71
CA PRO A 28 -1.30 9.81 -1.75
C PRO A 28 -1.90 10.38 -0.45
N ALA A 29 -1.64 11.64 -0.09
CA ALA A 29 -2.22 12.27 1.10
C ALA A 29 -3.72 12.55 0.96
N LYS A 30 -4.22 12.67 -0.28
CA LYS A 30 -5.62 13.03 -0.57
C LYS A 30 -6.49 11.84 -0.96
N LEU A 31 -5.90 10.65 -1.09
CA LEU A 31 -6.57 9.48 -1.65
C LEU A 31 -6.53 8.31 -0.68
N SER A 32 -7.56 7.47 -0.72
CA SER A 32 -7.44 6.13 -0.15
C SER A 32 -6.33 5.35 -0.84
N PHE A 33 -5.73 4.37 -0.16
CA PHE A 33 -4.66 3.57 -0.78
C PHE A 33 -5.10 2.87 -2.07
N LEU A 34 -6.33 2.35 -2.12
CA LEU A 34 -6.85 1.70 -3.31
C LEU A 34 -7.01 2.67 -4.48
N GLU A 35 -7.51 3.89 -4.23
CA GLU A 35 -7.62 4.93 -5.25
C GLU A 35 -6.24 5.34 -5.74
N TYR A 36 -5.33 5.70 -4.83
CA TYR A 36 -3.94 6.05 -5.14
C TYR A 36 -3.26 4.98 -6.01
N ARG A 37 -3.29 3.73 -5.54
CA ARG A 37 -2.72 2.58 -6.26
C ARG A 37 -3.37 2.43 -7.64
N ASN A 38 -4.71 2.49 -7.71
CA ASN A 38 -5.43 2.33 -8.97
C ASN A 38 -5.09 3.46 -9.95
N ARG A 39 -5.01 4.72 -9.51
CA ARG A 39 -4.62 5.84 -10.36
C ARG A 39 -3.21 5.67 -10.93
N LEU A 40 -2.27 5.12 -10.15
CA LEU A 40 -0.93 4.77 -10.64
C LEU A 40 -0.93 3.59 -11.65
N ILE A 41 -1.79 2.59 -11.45
CA ILE A 41 -1.87 1.41 -12.34
C ILE A 41 -2.51 1.76 -13.67
N TRP A 42 -3.60 2.51 -13.62
CA TRP A 42 -4.52 2.70 -14.73
C TRP A 42 -4.24 3.98 -15.52
N GLY A 43 -3.54 4.94 -14.91
CA GLY A 43 -3.32 6.26 -15.49
C GLY A 43 -4.59 7.09 -15.60
N ARG A 44 -4.42 8.33 -16.08
CA ARG A 44 -5.54 9.26 -16.29
C ARG A 44 -6.43 8.74 -17.43
N PRO A 45 -7.77 8.69 -17.26
CA PRO A 45 -8.67 8.39 -18.36
C PRO A 45 -8.64 9.49 -19.41
N ASP A 46 -8.83 9.12 -20.68
CA ASP A 46 -9.05 10.07 -21.77
C ASP A 46 -10.46 10.70 -21.68
N ALA A 47 -10.76 11.61 -22.61
CA ALA A 47 -12.03 12.32 -22.66
C ALA A 47 -13.25 11.39 -22.85
N GLN A 48 -13.04 10.14 -23.27
CA GLN A 48 -14.08 9.12 -23.45
C GLN A 48 -14.16 8.16 -22.25
N GLY A 49 -13.40 8.41 -21.18
CA GLY A 49 -13.32 7.54 -20.00
C GLY A 49 -12.46 6.29 -20.21
N SER A 50 -11.82 6.16 -21.37
CA SER A 50 -10.97 5.02 -21.72
C SER A 50 -9.56 5.22 -21.14
N ARG A 51 -8.90 4.10 -20.78
CA ARG A 51 -7.60 4.07 -20.11
C ARG A 51 -6.58 3.47 -21.07
N ALA A 52 -6.05 4.29 -21.98
CA ALA A 52 -5.11 3.84 -23.01
C ALA A 52 -3.77 3.31 -22.45
N CYS A 53 -3.38 3.75 -21.24
CA CYS A 53 -2.07 3.48 -20.63
C CYS A 53 -2.12 2.46 -19.49
N ILE A 54 -2.77 1.31 -19.73
CA ILE A 54 -2.70 0.20 -18.79
C ILE A 54 -1.26 -0.30 -18.70
N ASN A 55 -0.58 -0.02 -17.59
CA ASN A 55 0.70 -0.67 -17.30
C ASN A 55 0.41 -2.11 -16.86
N ARG A 56 0.32 -3.02 -17.83
CA ARG A 56 0.01 -4.45 -17.60
C ARG A 56 1.00 -5.12 -16.64
N LYS A 57 2.23 -4.58 -16.48
CA LYS A 57 3.19 -5.06 -15.47
C LYS A 57 2.75 -4.75 -14.04
N LEU A 58 1.92 -3.72 -13.83
CA LEU A 58 1.36 -3.36 -12.53
C LEU A 58 0.05 -4.09 -12.20
N ILE A 59 -0.68 -4.62 -13.19
CA ILE A 59 -1.88 -5.46 -12.98
C ILE A 59 -1.53 -6.84 -12.42
N ARG A 60 -0.30 -7.31 -12.65
CA ARG A 60 0.20 -8.55 -12.04
C ARG A 60 0.46 -8.31 -10.55
N GLU A 61 -0.63 -8.18 -9.80
CA GLU A 61 -0.57 -8.32 -8.36
C GLU A 61 -0.06 -9.74 -8.09
N PRO A 62 0.94 -9.92 -7.22
CA PRO A 62 1.47 -11.24 -6.92
C PRO A 62 0.43 -12.15 -6.26
N PHE A 63 -0.69 -11.60 -5.78
CA PHE A 63 -1.83 -12.29 -5.18
C PHE A 63 -3.03 -11.35 -5.07
N ARG A 64 -4.24 -11.90 -4.93
CA ARG A 64 -5.44 -11.10 -4.57
C ARG A 64 -5.44 -10.77 -3.08
N TYR A 65 -5.76 -9.53 -2.74
CA TYR A 65 -5.90 -9.06 -1.36
C TYR A 65 -7.02 -8.03 -1.21
N THR A 66 -7.50 -7.90 0.02
CA THR A 66 -8.34 -6.79 0.46
C THR A 66 -7.49 -5.78 1.24
N VAL A 67 -7.90 -4.51 1.22
CA VAL A 67 -7.22 -3.44 1.94
C VAL A 67 -8.16 -2.85 2.96
N ARG A 68 -7.67 -2.67 4.18
CA ARG A 68 -8.30 -1.83 5.20
C ARG A 68 -7.30 -0.76 5.65
N GLN A 69 -7.79 0.44 5.92
CA GLN A 69 -7.01 1.50 6.55
C GLN A 69 -7.43 1.58 8.01
N LYS A 70 -6.46 1.70 8.91
CA LYS A 70 -6.68 1.88 10.36
C LYS A 70 -5.80 3.02 10.86
N ASP A 71 -6.03 3.47 12.08
CA ASP A 71 -5.13 4.39 12.74
C ASP A 71 -3.77 3.72 12.98
N ASN A 72 -2.71 4.51 12.87
CA ASN A 72 -1.37 4.08 13.24
C ASN A 72 -1.25 4.15 14.77
N GLU A 73 -0.72 3.09 15.38
CA GLU A 73 -0.44 3.08 16.83
C GLU A 73 0.63 4.10 17.22
N TYR A 74 1.47 4.51 16.26
CA TYR A 74 2.44 5.57 16.41
C TYR A 74 1.79 6.90 16.00
N ALA A 75 1.59 7.80 16.96
CA ALA A 75 1.05 9.13 16.71
C ALA A 75 1.94 9.85 15.69
N PHE A 76 1.35 10.28 14.57
CA PHE A 76 2.09 10.85 13.43
C PHE A 76 3.24 9.98 12.91
N GLY A 77 3.16 8.67 13.12
CA GLY A 77 4.19 7.73 12.71
C GLY A 77 5.48 7.80 13.52
N GLU A 78 5.51 8.51 14.64
CA GLU A 78 6.69 8.66 15.49
C GLU A 78 6.82 7.52 16.52
N ASP A 79 8.01 6.94 16.62
CA ASP A 79 8.34 5.96 17.67
C ASP A 79 9.61 6.41 18.40
N PRO A 80 9.52 6.95 19.63
CA PRO A 80 10.69 7.43 20.35
C PRO A 80 11.63 6.30 20.79
N LYS A 81 11.15 5.05 20.83
CA LYS A 81 11.93 3.90 21.29
C LYS A 81 12.66 3.22 20.14
N PHE A 82 12.02 3.05 18.99
CA PHE A 82 12.57 2.29 17.86
C PHE A 82 12.42 2.99 16.51
N GLY A 83 12.01 4.25 16.47
CA GLY A 83 11.80 4.98 15.23
C GLY A 83 13.06 5.33 14.45
N GLU A 84 14.23 5.35 15.11
CA GLU A 84 15.51 5.60 14.46
C GLU A 84 15.94 4.42 13.59
N TRP A 85 16.34 4.71 12.35
CA TRP A 85 16.75 3.70 11.38
C TRP A 85 17.91 2.82 11.87
N GLU A 86 18.96 3.46 12.39
CA GLU A 86 20.15 2.75 12.88
C GLU A 86 19.83 1.86 14.08
N LYS A 87 18.92 2.32 14.95
CA LYS A 87 18.47 1.54 16.10
C LYS A 87 17.68 0.32 15.66
N ALA A 88 16.73 0.49 14.74
CA ALA A 88 15.94 -0.62 14.20
C ALA A 88 16.83 -1.65 13.47
N LEU A 89 17.82 -1.20 12.69
CA LEU A 89 18.79 -2.11 12.06
C LEU A 89 19.65 -2.85 13.09
N ASN A 90 20.13 -2.17 14.12
CA ASN A 90 20.94 -2.82 15.16
C ASN A 90 20.13 -3.85 15.97
N CYS A 91 18.87 -3.56 16.29
CA CYS A 91 17.97 -4.54 16.90
C CYS A 91 17.81 -5.77 15.98
N GLY A 92 17.49 -5.57 14.70
CA GLY A 92 17.33 -6.68 13.76
C GLY A 92 18.62 -7.48 13.53
N ARG A 93 19.77 -6.81 13.48
CA ARG A 93 21.09 -7.45 13.40
C ARG A 93 21.39 -8.32 14.60
N SER A 94 21.22 -7.77 15.80
CA SER A 94 21.42 -8.50 17.05
C SER A 94 20.51 -9.70 17.15
N TYR A 95 19.25 -9.57 16.71
CA TYR A 95 18.25 -10.62 16.75
C TYR A 95 18.52 -11.75 15.74
N LEU A 96 18.71 -11.40 14.46
CA LEU A 96 18.77 -12.38 13.36
C LEU A 96 20.17 -12.95 13.11
N ALA A 97 21.22 -12.23 13.48
CA ALA A 97 22.60 -12.57 13.13
C ALA A 97 23.59 -12.46 14.30
N GLY A 98 23.13 -12.08 15.50
CA GLY A 98 23.99 -11.85 16.66
C GLY A 98 24.66 -10.46 16.65
N SER A 99 24.95 -9.93 17.84
CA SER A 99 25.53 -8.60 18.05
C SER A 99 26.91 -8.40 17.43
N ASP A 100 27.63 -9.50 17.16
CA ASP A 100 29.01 -9.47 16.67
C ASP A 100 29.10 -9.47 15.13
N THR A 101 27.99 -9.76 14.43
CA THR A 101 27.97 -9.77 12.96
C THR A 101 28.13 -8.34 12.41
N PRO A 102 29.10 -8.05 11.53
CA PRO A 102 29.24 -6.72 10.95
C PRO A 102 27.98 -6.25 10.20
N MET A 103 27.60 -4.98 10.35
CA MET A 103 26.38 -4.42 9.73
C MET A 103 26.34 -4.63 8.21
N LYS A 104 27.48 -4.50 7.52
CA LYS A 104 27.58 -4.74 6.08
C LYS A 104 27.17 -6.16 5.70
N GLU A 105 27.57 -7.15 6.49
CA GLU A 105 27.25 -8.56 6.25
C GLU A 105 25.78 -8.86 6.54
N PHE A 106 25.25 -8.28 7.62
CA PHE A 106 23.81 -8.33 7.91
C PHE A 106 22.98 -7.78 6.75
N LEU A 107 23.28 -6.56 6.27
CA LEU A 107 22.59 -5.96 5.15
C LEU A 107 22.70 -6.80 3.87
N ARG A 108 23.87 -7.39 3.61
CA ARG A 108 24.07 -8.26 2.43
C ARG A 108 23.13 -9.47 2.45
N ARG A 109 22.89 -10.07 3.63
CA ARG A 109 22.06 -11.28 3.78
C ARG A 109 20.56 -10.98 3.86
N HIS A 110 20.17 -9.87 4.49
CA HIS A 110 18.79 -9.62 4.87
C HIS A 110 18.09 -8.51 4.05
N MET A 111 18.82 -7.86 3.14
CA MET A 111 18.24 -6.85 2.25
C MET A 111 17.66 -7.48 0.98
N SER A 112 16.48 -7.01 0.58
CA SER A 112 15.83 -7.41 -0.68
C SER A 112 15.07 -6.22 -1.31
N SER A 113 14.73 -6.33 -2.59
CA SER A 113 13.95 -5.29 -3.28
C SER A 113 12.48 -5.27 -2.83
N LEU A 114 11.88 -4.09 -2.82
CA LEU A 114 10.43 -3.95 -2.66
C LEU A 114 9.72 -4.37 -3.95
N THR A 115 8.61 -5.10 -3.80
CA THR A 115 7.68 -5.35 -4.91
C THR A 115 6.93 -4.06 -5.27
N ASN A 116 6.31 -4.00 -6.46
CA ASN A 116 5.60 -2.79 -6.88
C ASN A 116 4.51 -2.34 -5.90
N TRP A 117 3.71 -3.29 -5.39
CA TRP A 117 2.68 -2.96 -4.40
C TRP A 117 3.28 -2.44 -3.08
N GLN A 118 4.45 -2.95 -2.67
CA GLN A 118 5.14 -2.49 -1.47
C GLN A 118 5.69 -1.07 -1.65
N LYS A 119 6.13 -0.71 -2.86
CA LYS A 119 6.55 0.66 -3.18
C LYS A 119 5.38 1.65 -3.08
N HIS A 120 4.22 1.28 -3.61
CA HIS A 120 3.01 2.10 -3.47
C HIS A 120 2.57 2.20 -2.01
N ALA A 121 2.58 1.10 -1.26
CA ALA A 121 2.23 1.09 0.16
C ALA A 121 3.19 1.99 0.97
N TYR A 122 4.49 1.93 0.67
CA TYR A 122 5.49 2.81 1.24
C TYR A 122 5.17 4.29 1.02
N GLN A 123 4.94 4.70 -0.23
CA GLN A 123 4.65 6.09 -0.56
C GLN A 123 3.36 6.58 0.12
N TRP A 124 2.34 5.72 0.16
CA TRP A 124 1.09 6.05 0.83
C TRP A 124 1.26 6.23 2.35
N CYS A 125 1.95 5.31 3.03
CA CYS A 125 2.19 5.42 4.47
C CYS A 125 3.10 6.60 4.83
N LEU A 126 4.04 6.99 3.97
CA LEU A 126 4.81 8.21 4.18
C LEU A 126 3.93 9.47 4.17
N ALA A 127 2.99 9.54 3.22
CA ALA A 127 2.07 10.67 3.11
C ALA A 127 0.96 10.68 4.16
N ASN A 128 0.68 9.51 4.77
CA ASN A 128 -0.37 9.31 5.75
C ASN A 128 0.19 8.72 7.05
N PRO A 129 1.09 9.43 7.77
CA PRO A 129 1.85 8.84 8.87
C PRO A 129 0.99 8.47 10.08
N SER A 130 -0.18 9.10 10.26
CA SER A 130 -1.18 8.76 11.29
C SER A 130 -2.01 7.52 10.97
N ARG A 131 -1.82 6.89 9.81
CA ARG A 131 -2.61 5.75 9.35
C ARG A 131 -1.72 4.55 9.01
N CYS A 132 -2.30 3.37 9.07
CA CYS A 132 -1.68 2.13 8.64
C CYS A 132 -2.57 1.37 7.64
N LEU A 133 -1.91 0.51 6.86
CA LEU A 133 -2.54 -0.37 5.89
C LEU A 133 -2.56 -1.80 6.42
N VAL A 134 -3.74 -2.41 6.38
CA VAL A 134 -3.93 -3.83 6.66
C VAL A 134 -4.34 -4.54 5.38
N LEU A 135 -3.46 -5.41 4.86
CA LEU A 135 -3.67 -6.14 3.61
C LEU A 135 -3.90 -7.61 3.92
N VAL A 136 -5.06 -8.13 3.55
CA VAL A 136 -5.43 -9.53 3.80
C VAL A 136 -5.52 -10.27 2.48
N SER A 137 -4.70 -11.31 2.29
CA SER A 137 -4.82 -12.26 1.20
C SER A 137 -5.43 -13.57 1.72
N PRO A 138 -6.72 -13.83 1.45
CA PRO A 138 -7.36 -15.08 1.85
C PRO A 138 -6.71 -16.30 1.20
N GLN A 139 -6.30 -16.15 -0.07
CA GLN A 139 -5.72 -17.23 -0.87
C GLN A 139 -4.37 -17.70 -0.33
N LEU A 140 -3.46 -16.75 -0.08
CA LEU A 140 -2.13 -17.07 0.41
C LEU A 140 -2.07 -17.23 1.91
N LYS A 141 -3.21 -17.05 2.58
CA LYS A 141 -3.26 -16.92 4.01
C LYS A 141 -2.20 -15.93 4.51
N ARG A 142 -2.29 -14.65 4.11
CA ARG A 142 -1.35 -13.61 4.56
C ARG A 142 -2.07 -12.39 5.08
N HIS A 143 -1.55 -11.83 6.15
CA HIS A 143 -2.05 -10.62 6.76
C HIS A 143 -0.88 -9.66 6.91
N TYR A 144 -0.81 -8.58 6.12
CA TYR A 144 0.24 -7.59 6.25
C TYR A 144 -0.26 -6.36 7.01
N VAL A 145 0.60 -5.80 7.85
CA VAL A 145 0.40 -4.49 8.49
C VAL A 145 1.54 -3.59 8.06
N ILE A 146 1.23 -2.49 7.35
CA ILE A 146 2.21 -1.54 6.84
C ILE A 146 1.97 -0.18 7.46
N LYS A 147 2.99 0.42 8.08
CA LYS A 147 2.85 1.66 8.85
C LYS A 147 4.13 2.47 8.88
N LYS A 148 3.99 3.79 9.04
CA LYS A 148 5.11 4.69 9.33
C LYS A 148 5.59 4.48 10.77
N ARG A 149 6.91 4.42 10.97
CA ARG A 149 7.55 4.28 12.28
C ARG A 149 8.90 5.04 12.31
N GLY A 150 8.92 6.21 12.93
CA GLY A 150 10.04 7.17 13.03
C GLY A 150 10.62 7.62 11.70
N GLU A 151 11.74 7.03 11.28
CA GLU A 151 12.44 7.36 10.03
C GLU A 151 12.08 6.41 8.87
N TYR A 152 11.39 5.31 9.13
CA TYR A 152 11.13 4.26 8.15
C TYR A 152 9.66 3.88 8.06
N VAL A 153 9.34 3.00 7.11
CA VAL A 153 8.06 2.30 7.03
C VAL A 153 8.32 0.82 7.35
N GLU A 154 7.52 0.29 8.25
CA GLU A 154 7.51 -1.12 8.60
C GLU A 154 6.50 -1.86 7.74
N ILE A 155 6.87 -3.05 7.26
CA ILE A 155 6.02 -4.01 6.57
C ILE A 155 6.04 -5.28 7.41
N GLY A 156 5.06 -5.43 8.29
CA GLY A 156 4.88 -6.61 9.13
C GLY A 156 3.99 -7.65 8.46
N LEU A 157 4.30 -8.92 8.66
CA LEU A 157 3.48 -10.09 8.39
C LEU A 157 3.27 -10.77 9.76
N PRO A 158 2.28 -10.35 10.58
CA PRO A 158 2.31 -10.56 12.03
C PRO A 158 1.49 -11.77 12.49
N HIS A 159 1.33 -12.84 11.70
CA HIS A 159 0.46 -13.94 12.10
C HIS A 159 1.12 -15.32 11.96
N HIS A 160 1.40 -15.92 13.12
CA HIS A 160 2.07 -17.21 13.31
C HIS A 160 1.38 -18.35 12.54
N GLU A 161 0.05 -18.44 12.60
CA GLU A 161 -0.71 -19.49 11.88
C GLU A 161 -0.74 -19.34 10.33
N TRP A 162 -0.13 -18.29 9.78
CA TRP A 162 -0.30 -17.82 8.39
C TRP A 162 1.07 -17.62 7.69
N GLY A 163 2.12 -18.33 8.15
CA GLY A 163 3.43 -18.38 7.48
C GLY A 163 4.61 -17.79 8.26
N GLY A 164 4.48 -17.65 9.59
CA GLY A 164 5.50 -17.09 10.48
C GLY A 164 5.45 -15.57 10.56
N GLU A 165 5.87 -15.02 11.69
CA GLU A 165 5.92 -13.58 11.91
C GLU A 165 7.17 -13.01 11.25
N ARG A 166 7.02 -12.02 10.37
CA ARG A 166 8.15 -11.40 9.67
C ARG A 166 8.00 -9.90 9.58
N HIS A 167 9.05 -9.17 9.92
CA HIS A 167 9.05 -7.71 9.81
C HIS A 167 10.17 -7.25 8.90
N TRP A 168 9.81 -6.47 7.88
CA TRP A 168 10.75 -5.75 7.04
C TRP A 168 10.63 -4.24 7.29
N ILE A 169 11.74 -3.52 7.19
CA ILE A 169 11.76 -2.06 7.27
C ILE A 169 12.36 -1.45 6.02
N THR A 170 11.91 -0.24 5.66
CA THR A 170 12.44 0.52 4.52
C THR A 170 12.42 2.03 4.78
N LYS A 171 13.55 2.70 4.53
CA LYS A 171 13.69 4.16 4.62
C LYS A 171 13.67 4.87 3.26
N GLY A 172 13.94 4.14 2.17
CA GLY A 172 14.14 4.72 0.83
C GLY A 172 13.15 4.24 -0.23
N GLY A 173 12.19 3.37 0.09
CA GLY A 173 11.15 2.94 -0.84
C GLY A 173 11.61 2.08 -2.02
N SER A 174 12.88 1.68 -2.08
CA SER A 174 13.43 0.81 -3.13
C SER A 174 13.78 -0.60 -2.61
N ARG A 175 14.42 -0.66 -1.45
CA ARG A 175 14.86 -1.88 -0.77
C ARG A 175 14.28 -1.96 0.63
N LYS A 176 14.17 -3.16 1.15
CA LYS A 176 13.73 -3.47 2.50
C LYS A 176 14.74 -4.39 3.19
N VAL A 177 14.84 -4.29 4.50
CA VAL A 177 15.70 -5.12 5.33
C VAL A 177 14.83 -5.94 6.25
N LEU A 178 15.03 -7.26 6.29
CA LEU A 178 14.38 -8.14 7.25
C LEU A 178 15.01 -7.91 8.64
N VAL A 179 14.18 -7.62 9.64
CA VAL A 179 14.63 -7.30 11.01
C VAL A 179 14.00 -8.16 12.10
N ASN A 180 12.94 -8.90 11.77
CA ASN A 180 12.36 -9.91 12.67
C ASN A 180 11.85 -11.11 11.87
N VAL A 181 12.07 -12.30 12.42
CA VAL A 181 11.48 -13.58 12.02
C VAL A 181 11.17 -14.36 13.31
N ASP A 182 9.90 -14.64 13.56
CA ASP A 182 9.41 -15.51 14.63
C ASP A 182 8.63 -16.69 14.05
#